data_AF-A0A0D0D2E2-F1
#
_entry.id   AF-A0A0D0D2E2-F1
#
_cell.length_a   1.000
_cell.length_b   1.000
_cell.length_c   1.000
_cell.angle_alpha   90.00
_cell.angle_beta   90.00
_cell.angle_gamma   90.00
#
_symmetry.space_group_name_H-M   'P 1'
#
loop_
_entity.id
_entity.type
_entity.pdbx_description
1 polymer ?
#
loop_
_entity_poly.entity_id
_entity_poly.type
_entity_poly.pdbx_seq_one_letter_code
_entity_poly.pdbx_strand_id
1 'polypeptide(L)' 'MGKRKAPSAAIPDVQWSDDMIWQLIDQIERNENWVVLLGKRQKSDKTSGDSKVAVYQHIGAAVLPTYHAINAVATGD' A
#
# COMPACT_ATOMS: atom_id res chain seq x y z
N MET A 1 -4.61 32.69 -12.54
CA MET A 1 -4.38 32.36 -11.11
C MET A 1 -3.95 30.91 -11.06
N GLY A 2 -2.63 30.63 -11.02
CA GLY A 2 -2.12 29.26 -11.05
C GLY A 2 -2.43 28.56 -9.72
N LYS A 3 -2.99 27.35 -9.76
CA LYS A 3 -3.21 26.55 -8.54
C LYS A 3 -1.85 26.34 -7.85
N ARG A 4 -1.71 26.81 -6.61
CA ARG A 4 -0.54 26.51 -5.78
C ARG A 4 -0.48 25.00 -5.61
N LYS A 5 0.64 24.39 -5.98
CA LYS A 5 0.93 22.98 -5.71
C LYS A 5 0.93 22.83 -4.18
N ALA A 6 0.07 21.96 -3.65
CA ALA A 6 0.09 21.64 -2.23
C ALA A 6 1.53 21.21 -1.85
N PRO A 7 2.05 21.62 -0.68
CA PRO A 7 3.36 21.15 -0.24
C PRO A 7 3.36 19.62 -0.28
N SER A 8 4.36 19.05 -0.97
CA SER A 8 4.57 17.61 -0.99
C SER A 8 4.59 17.13 0.45
N ALA A 9 3.67 16.25 0.84
CA ALA A 9 3.73 15.61 2.14
C ALA A 9 5.13 15.00 2.29
N ALA A 10 5.85 15.36 3.36
CA ALA A 10 7.15 14.79 3.63
C ALA A 10 6.93 13.30 3.90
N ILE A 11 7.55 12.44 3.09
CA ILE A 11 7.53 11.00 3.33
C ILE A 11 8.36 10.78 4.61
N PRO A 12 7.79 10.20 5.66
CA PRO A 12 8.51 9.98 6.90
C PRO A 12 9.64 8.97 6.70
N ASP A 13 10.74 9.17 7.41
CA ASP A 13 11.78 8.14 7.48
C ASP A 13 11.27 6.98 8.34
N VAL A 14 11.23 5.78 7.75
CA VAL A 14 10.72 4.57 8.39
C VAL A 14 11.92 3.71 8.79
N GLN A 15 12.06 3.49 10.09
CA GLN A 15 13.07 2.56 10.62
C GLN A 15 12.53 1.13 10.47
N TRP A 16 13.03 0.42 9.47
CA TRP A 16 12.61 -0.95 9.16
C TRP A 16 13.26 -1.96 10.12
N SER A 17 12.44 -2.85 10.68
CA SER A 17 12.92 -4.06 11.35
C SER A 17 12.78 -5.28 10.44
N ASP A 18 13.50 -6.35 10.77
CA ASP A 18 13.37 -7.64 10.05
C ASP A 18 11.93 -8.15 10.08
N ASP A 19 11.23 -8.03 11.20
CA ASP A 19 9.82 -8.43 11.33
C ASP A 19 8.92 -7.66 10.35
N MET A 20 9.16 -6.35 10.18
CA MET A 20 8.39 -5.54 9.23
C MET A 20 8.67 -5.94 7.78
N ILE A 21 9.92 -6.27 7.46
CA ILE A 21 10.30 -6.75 6.14
C ILE A 21 9.62 -8.09 5.84
N TRP A 22 9.65 -9.03 6.80
CA TRP A 22 8.98 -10.32 6.63
C TRP A 22 7.46 -10.20 6.56
N GLN A 23 6.86 -9.32 7.34
CA GLN A 23 5.42 -9.01 7.22
C GLN A 23 5.08 -8.40 5.86
N LEU A 24 5.92 -7.51 5.33
CA LEU A 24 5.72 -6.95 4.00
C LEU A 24 5.75 -8.04 2.92
N ILE A 25 6.72 -8.95 2.99
CA ILE A 25 6.82 -10.09 2.06
C ILE A 25 5.56 -10.97 2.16
N ASP A 26 5.13 -11.35 3.37
CA ASP A 26 3.89 -12.12 3.58
C ASP A 26 2.68 -11.44 2.94
N GLN A 27 2.53 -10.13 3.16
CA GLN A 27 1.39 -9.38 2.60
C GLN A 27 1.43 -9.30 1.07
N ILE A 28 2.60 -9.15 0.45
CA ILE A 28 2.75 -9.11 -1.01
C ILE A 28 2.43 -10.49 -1.62
N GLU A 29 2.75 -11.58 -0.94
CA GLU A 29 2.54 -12.95 -1.42
C GLU A 29 1.10 -13.45 -1.30
N ARG A 30 0.24 -12.76 -0.54
CA ARG A 30 -1.19 -13.09 -0.47
C ARG A 30 -1.83 -12.99 -1.85
N ASN A 31 -2.62 -13.99 -2.23
CA ASN A 31 -3.27 -14.07 -3.54
C ASN A 31 -4.06 -12.79 -3.93
N GLU A 32 -4.72 -12.18 -2.95
CA GLU A 32 -5.48 -10.93 -3.13
C GLU A 32 -4.61 -9.73 -3.54
N ASN A 33 -3.39 -9.63 -2.99
CA ASN A 33 -2.46 -8.55 -3.26
C ASN A 33 -1.54 -8.88 -4.45
N TRP A 34 -1.03 -10.11 -4.50
CA TRP A 34 -0.09 -10.58 -5.52
C TRP A 34 -0.64 -10.34 -6.94
N VAL A 35 -1.90 -10.74 -7.18
CA VAL A 35 -2.52 -10.61 -8.52
C VAL A 35 -2.57 -9.16 -8.98
N VAL A 36 -2.79 -8.21 -8.07
CA VAL A 36 -2.84 -6.78 -8.37
C VAL A 36 -1.44 -6.18 -8.55
N LEU A 37 -0.49 -6.61 -7.71
CA LEU A 37 0.88 -6.05 -7.68
C LEU A 37 1.76 -6.59 -8.79
N LEU A 38 1.70 -7.90 -9.01
CA LEU A 38 2.65 -8.66 -9.83
C LEU A 38 1.97 -9.33 -11.02
N GLY A 39 0.65 -9.19 -11.14
CA GLY A 39 -0.14 -9.75 -12.23
C GLY A 39 -0.45 -11.24 -12.02
N LYS A 40 -1.16 -11.77 -13.01
CA LYS A 40 -1.56 -13.19 -13.03
C LYS A 40 -0.35 -14.08 -13.29
N ARG A 41 -0.22 -15.18 -12.55
CA ARG A 41 0.78 -16.22 -12.85
C ARG A 41 0.28 -17.17 -13.92
N GLN A 42 -1.02 -17.44 -13.94
CA GLN A 42 -1.67 -18.30 -14.91
C GLN A 42 -2.80 -17.56 -15.64
N LYS A 43 -3.08 -17.93 -16.89
CA LYS A 43 -4.21 -17.37 -17.65
C LYS A 43 -5.57 -17.60 -16.96
N SER A 44 -5.68 -18.68 -16.18
CA SER A 44 -6.87 -19.04 -15.38
C SER A 44 -7.04 -18.22 -14.11
N ASP A 45 -6.02 -17.49 -13.66
CA ASP A 45 -6.13 -16.67 -12.45
C ASP A 45 -7.18 -15.57 -12.68
N LYS A 46 -8.01 -15.34 -11.67
CA LYS A 46 -8.99 -14.25 -11.71
C LYS A 46 -8.23 -12.93 -11.68
N THR A 47 -8.68 -11.95 -12.47
CA THR A 47 -8.27 -10.55 -12.24
C THR A 47 -8.89 -10.11 -10.93
N SER A 48 -8.10 -9.56 -10.02
CA SER A 48 -8.66 -8.86 -8.87
C SER A 48 -9.35 -7.58 -9.36
N GLY A 49 -10.49 -7.24 -8.74
CA GLY A 49 -11.18 -5.98 -8.95
C GLY A 49 -10.56 -4.82 -8.16
N ASP A 50 -9.58 -5.12 -7.29
CA ASP A 50 -8.94 -4.13 -6.45
C ASP A 50 -7.94 -3.28 -7.22
N SER A 51 -7.83 -2.02 -6.80
CA SER A 51 -6.81 -1.11 -7.31
C SER A 51 -5.49 -1.30 -6.57
N LYS A 52 -4.37 -0.91 -7.20
CA LYS A 52 -3.06 -0.85 -6.52
C LYS A 52 -3.10 0.03 -5.27
N VAL A 53 -3.92 1.07 -5.26
CA VAL A 53 -4.08 1.97 -4.10
C VAL A 53 -4.68 1.20 -2.92
N ALA A 54 -5.76 0.45 -3.15
CA ALA A 54 -6.40 -0.35 -2.10
C ALA A 54 -5.43 -1.40 -1.53
N VAL A 55 -4.66 -2.07 -2.38
CA VAL A 55 -3.65 -3.04 -1.94
C VAL A 55 -2.55 -2.39 -1.10
N TYR A 56 -2.01 -1.23 -1.51
CA TYR A 56 -1.01 -0.53 -0.71
C TYR A 56 -1.59 0.03 0.61
N GLN A 57 -2.87 0.39 0.65
CA GLN A 57 -3.54 0.76 1.90
C GLN A 57 -3.64 -0.44 2.85
N HIS A 58 -4.07 -1.61 2.36
CA HIS A 58 -4.10 -2.84 3.18
C HIS A 58 -2.71 -3.22 3.71
N ILE A 59 -1.69 -3.20 2.85
CA ILE A 59 -0.30 -3.48 3.25
C ILE A 59 0.17 -2.43 4.28
N GLY A 60 -0.11 -1.16 4.05
CA GLY A 60 0.23 -0.08 4.98
C GLY A 60 -0.43 -0.24 6.34
N ALA A 61 -1.70 -0.64 6.38
CA ALA A 61 -2.41 -0.91 7.63
C ALA A 61 -1.79 -2.08 8.42
N ALA A 62 -1.26 -3.10 7.73
CA ALA A 62 -0.63 -4.26 8.34
C ALA A 62 0.80 -3.98 8.83
N VAL A 63 1.63 -3.35 7.99
CA VAL A 63 3.08 -3.20 8.22
C VAL A 63 3.45 -1.88 8.90
N LEU A 64 2.68 -0.82 8.63
CA LEU A 64 2.97 0.55 9.04
C LEU A 64 1.72 1.25 9.63
N PRO A 65 1.04 0.66 10.63
CA PRO A 65 -0.26 1.13 11.10
C PRO A 65 -0.27 2.60 11.55
N THR A 66 0.81 3.07 12.18
CA THR A 66 0.98 4.47 12.59
C THR A 66 0.98 5.44 11.42
N TYR A 67 1.63 5.09 10.31
CA TYR A 67 1.71 5.93 9.12
C TYR A 67 0.45 5.82 8.25
N HIS A 68 -0.18 4.64 8.23
CA HIS A 68 -1.46 4.44 7.57
C HIS A 68 -2.53 5.38 8.14
N ALA A 69 -2.59 5.53 9.47
CA ALA A 69 -3.52 6.45 10.13
C ALA A 69 -3.35 7.92 9.70
N ILE A 70 -2.11 8.35 9.44
CA ILE A 70 -1.82 9.73 8.98
C ILE A 70 -2.34 9.95 7.55
N ASN A 71 -2.21 8.94 6.69
CA ASN A 71 -2.67 9.03 5.30
C ASN A 71 -4.20 8.98 5.17
N ALA A 72 -4.89 8.24 6.06
CA ALA A 72 -6.36 8.25 6.13
C ALA A 72 -6.90 9.66 6.42
N VAL A 73 -6.29 10.37 7.38
CA VAL A 73 -6.65 11.76 7.72
C VAL A 73 -6.42 12.72 6.54
N ALA A 74 -5.40 12.49 5.72
CA ALA A 74 -5.11 13.33 4.54
C ALA A 74 -6.06 13.08 3.36
N THR A 75 -6.70 11.91 3.29
CA THR A 75 -7.61 11.54 2.19
C THR A 75 -9.06 11.92 2.48
N GLY A 76 -9.35 12.42 3.69
CA GLY A 76 -10.65 12.95 4.07
C GLY A 76 -11.72 11.87 4.22
N ASP A 77 -11.61 11.08 5.29
CA ASP A 77 -12.81 10.57 5.98
C ASP A 77 -13.46 11.70 6.81
#